data_AF-C4WX20-F1
#
_entry.id   AF-C4WX20-F1
#
_cell.length_a   1.000
_cell.length_b   1.000
_cell.length_c   1.000
_cell.angle_alpha   90.00
_cell.angle_beta   90.00
_cell.angle_gamma   90.00
#
_symmetry.space_group_name_H-M   'P 1'
#
loop_
_entity.id
_entity.type
_entity.pdbx_description
1 polymer ?
#
loop_
_entity_poly.entity_id
_entity_poly.type
_entity_poly.pdbx_seq_one_letter_code
_entity_poly.pdbx_strand_id
1 'polypeptide(L)'
;MANPHSGIPQQQQKPSPDSVFYQFSPEETRVMNECNKESFFQRSLPLSLITGAVSYAAVNAGYLKRSVKWGPWPKVMFGGLIGYLIGKYSYQTICAEKLMQLPNSELGRVLRERRGKASGELFKEVSLVQLLFHLELILQHL
;
A
#
# COMPACT_ATOMS: atom_id res chain seq x y z
N MET A 1 -27.47 28.07 25.40
CA MET A 1 -27.58 26.63 25.05
C MET A 1 -28.11 26.56 23.62
N ALA A 2 -27.22 26.62 22.65
CA ALA A 2 -27.55 26.48 21.23
C ALA A 2 -26.25 26.15 20.46
N ASN A 3 -26.26 25.10 19.63
CA ASN A 3 -26.23 25.34 18.19
C ASN A 3 -26.71 24.10 17.40
N PRO A 4 -27.55 24.27 16.36
CA PRO A 4 -28.01 23.21 15.47
C PRO A 4 -27.13 23.14 14.23
N HIS A 5 -26.54 21.98 13.92
CA HIS A 5 -25.93 21.78 12.60
C HIS A 5 -26.93 21.16 11.63
N SER A 6 -27.69 22.08 11.05
CA SER A 6 -28.16 22.13 9.67
C SER A 6 -27.68 21.00 8.75
N GLY A 7 -28.65 20.32 8.12
CA GLY A 7 -28.40 19.47 6.96
C GLY A 7 -27.74 20.27 5.83
N ILE A 8 -26.64 19.73 5.30
CA ILE A 8 -26.02 20.17 4.06
C ILE A 8 -26.02 18.95 3.11
N PRO A 9 -26.51 19.10 1.86
CA PRO A 9 -26.48 18.03 0.87
C PRO A 9 -25.02 17.68 0.53
N GLN A 10 -24.60 16.46 0.85
CA GLN A 10 -23.24 15.95 0.62
C GLN A 10 -23.03 15.66 -0.88
N GLN A 11 -22.66 16.71 -1.61
CA GLN A 11 -22.26 16.69 -3.01
C GLN A 11 -20.89 16.02 -3.22
N GLN A 12 -20.86 15.17 -4.24
CA GLN A 12 -19.72 14.74 -5.06
C GLN A 12 -18.50 15.69 -5.03
N GLN A 13 -17.30 15.19 -4.69
CA GLN A 13 -16.05 15.90 -4.99
C GLN A 13 -15.00 15.01 -5.70
N LYS A 14 -14.80 15.35 -6.98
CA LYS A 14 -13.69 14.99 -7.88
C LYS A 14 -12.33 15.33 -7.22
N PRO A 15 -11.25 14.56 -7.44
CA PRO A 15 -9.94 14.88 -6.87
C PRO A 15 -9.35 16.12 -7.57
N SER A 16 -9.07 17.16 -6.79
CA SER A 16 -8.27 18.33 -7.19
C SER A 16 -7.18 18.58 -6.13
N PRO A 17 -6.01 19.09 -6.55
CA PRO A 17 -4.80 19.14 -5.74
C PRO A 17 -4.91 20.33 -4.79
N ASP A 18 -5.01 20.07 -3.49
CA ASP A 18 -4.66 20.96 -2.35
C ASP A 18 -5.48 20.49 -1.14
N SER A 19 -4.92 19.51 -0.44
CA SER A 19 -5.50 18.91 0.76
C SER A 19 -5.37 19.86 1.94
N VAL A 20 -6.46 20.41 2.46
CA VAL A 20 -6.41 21.09 3.76
C VAL A 20 -7.70 20.81 4.54
N PHE A 21 -7.66 19.72 5.31
CA PHE A 21 -8.59 19.31 6.38
C PHE A 21 -9.91 18.61 6.00
N TYR A 22 -9.84 17.40 5.45
CA TYR A 22 -10.87 16.40 5.76
C TYR A 22 -10.71 16.00 7.24
N GLN A 23 -11.60 16.47 8.11
CA GLN A 23 -11.61 16.05 9.51
C GLN A 23 -12.29 14.68 9.61
N PHE A 24 -11.47 13.66 9.84
CA PHE A 24 -11.95 12.32 10.14
C PHE A 24 -12.77 12.33 11.43
N SER A 25 -13.86 11.55 11.45
CA SER A 25 -14.57 11.27 12.70
C SER A 25 -13.64 10.51 13.68
N PRO A 26 -13.85 10.62 15.00
CA PRO A 26 -13.06 9.86 15.97
C PRO A 26 -13.20 8.34 15.76
N GLU A 27 -14.35 7.88 15.25
CA GLU A 27 -14.60 6.47 14.89
C GLU A 27 -13.81 6.05 13.64
N GLU A 28 -13.78 6.88 12.59
CA GLU A 28 -12.98 6.63 11.38
C GLU A 28 -11.49 6.56 11.69
N THR A 29 -11.00 7.48 12.53
CA THR A 29 -9.59 7.55 12.94
C THR A 29 -9.17 6.32 13.74
N ARG A 30 -10.05 5.82 14.62
CA ARG A 30 -9.79 4.60 15.40
C ARG A 30 -9.64 3.39 14.49
N VAL A 31 -10.58 3.20 13.56
CA VAL A 31 -10.54 2.06 12.61
C VAL A 31 -9.28 2.14 11.73
N MET A 32 -8.93 3.32 11.25
CA MET A 32 -7.73 3.53 10.43
C MET A 32 -6.44 3.20 11.18
N ASN A 33 -6.33 3.58 12.46
CA ASN A 33 -5.17 3.24 13.29
C ASN A 33 -5.06 1.75 13.57
N GLU A 34 -6.18 1.07 13.85
CA GLU A 34 -6.21 -0.38 14.04
C GLU A 34 -5.77 -1.10 12.77
N CYS A 35 -6.35 -0.74 11.62
CA CYS A 35 -5.95 -1.29 10.33
C CYS A 35 -4.46 -1.10 10.06
N ASN A 36 -3.90 0.07 10.35
CA ASN A 36 -2.48 0.35 10.11
C ASN A 36 -1.57 -0.53 10.97
N LYS A 37 -1.94 -0.76 12.23
CA LYS A 37 -1.18 -1.57 13.17
C LYS A 37 -1.25 -3.06 12.81
N GLU A 38 -2.43 -3.54 12.47
CA GLU A 38 -2.67 -4.93 12.06
C GLU A 38 -2.01 -5.25 10.72
N SER A 39 -2.15 -4.37 9.73
CA SER A 39 -1.48 -4.50 8.42
C SER A 39 0.03 -4.56 8.57
N PHE A 40 0.59 -3.73 9.48
CA PHE A 40 2.03 -3.66 9.69
C PHE A 40 2.59 -4.99 10.22
N PHE A 41 2.03 -5.44 11.34
CA PHE A 41 2.52 -6.61 12.06
C PHE A 41 2.18 -7.92 11.38
N GLN A 42 0.96 -8.06 10.85
CA GLN A 42 0.46 -9.36 10.43
C GLN A 42 0.76 -9.67 8.95
N ARG A 43 1.02 -8.66 8.11
CA ARG A 43 1.14 -8.83 6.65
C ARG A 43 2.38 -8.20 6.05
N SER A 44 2.64 -6.91 6.28
CA SER A 44 3.75 -6.23 5.60
C SER A 44 5.12 -6.62 6.14
N LEU A 45 5.25 -6.85 7.45
CA LEU A 45 6.50 -7.37 8.03
C LEU A 45 6.88 -8.74 7.45
N PRO A 46 6.01 -9.78 7.51
CA PRO A 46 6.38 -11.08 6.95
C PRO A 46 6.60 -11.02 5.43
N LEU A 47 5.79 -10.28 4.67
CA LEU A 47 6.01 -10.15 3.23
C LEU A 47 7.32 -9.42 2.88
N SER A 48 7.64 -8.33 3.58
CA SER A 48 8.91 -7.61 3.40
C SER A 48 10.11 -8.49 3.71
N LEU A 49 10.06 -9.25 4.81
CA LEU A 49 11.11 -10.20 5.18
C LEU A 49 11.24 -11.35 4.18
N ILE A 50 10.14 -11.94 3.74
CA ILE A 50 10.15 -13.03 2.74
C ILE A 50 10.72 -12.51 1.42
N THR A 51 10.23 -11.37 0.93
CA THR A 51 10.67 -10.82 -0.35
C THR A 51 12.15 -10.40 -0.29
N GLY A 52 12.57 -9.76 0.81
CA GLY A 52 13.97 -9.42 1.06
C GLY A 52 14.87 -10.66 1.14
N ALA A 53 14.44 -11.71 1.84
CA ALA A 53 15.17 -12.97 1.94
C ALA A 53 15.31 -13.67 0.58
N VAL A 54 14.24 -13.69 -0.21
CA VAL A 54 14.25 -14.22 -1.59
C VAL A 54 15.22 -13.41 -2.46
N SER A 55 15.17 -12.07 -2.40
CA SER A 55 16.12 -11.21 -3.12
C SER A 55 17.56 -11.47 -2.68
N TYR A 56 17.80 -11.68 -1.39
CA TYR A 56 19.14 -11.96 -0.86
C TYR A 56 19.66 -13.31 -1.35
N ALA A 57 18.82 -14.36 -1.27
CA ALA A 57 19.14 -15.68 -1.78
C ALA A 57 19.42 -15.65 -3.28
N ALA A 58 18.63 -14.91 -4.06
CA ALA A 58 18.81 -14.77 -5.50
C ALA A 58 20.12 -14.07 -5.89
N VAL A 59 20.57 -13.06 -5.12
CA VAL A 59 21.89 -12.45 -5.32
C VAL A 59 23.02 -13.40 -4.93
N ASN A 60 22.86 -14.15 -3.84
CA ASN A 60 23.89 -15.08 -3.38
C ASN A 60 24.02 -16.33 -4.25
N ALA A 61 22.92 -16.82 -4.81
CA ALA A 61 22.89 -17.94 -5.74
C ALA A 61 23.38 -17.58 -7.15
N GLY A 62 23.72 -16.32 -7.40
CA GLY A 62 24.27 -15.86 -8.68
C GLY A 62 23.23 -15.56 -9.76
N TYR A 63 21.93 -15.69 -9.45
CA TYR A 63 20.87 -15.25 -10.37
C TYR A 63 20.94 -13.73 -10.57
N LEU A 64 21.11 -12.94 -9.50
CA LEU A 64 21.21 -11.47 -9.60
C LEU A 64 22.67 -11.00 -9.45
N LYS A 65 23.12 -10.03 -10.28
CA LYS A 65 24.49 -9.47 -10.11
C LYS A 65 24.62 -8.89 -8.73
N ARG A 66 25.69 -9.27 -8.05
CA ARG A 66 26.17 -8.55 -6.86
C ARG A 66 26.80 -7.23 -7.32
N SER A 67 26.37 -6.12 -6.73
CA SER A 67 27.01 -4.83 -6.98
C SER A 67 28.40 -4.82 -6.35
N VAL A 68 29.43 -4.43 -7.10
CA VAL A 68 30.83 -4.43 -6.63
C VAL A 68 31.03 -3.45 -5.46
N LYS A 69 30.26 -2.34 -5.44
CA LYS A 69 30.35 -1.32 -4.39
C LYS A 69 29.40 -1.54 -3.21
N TRP A 70 28.21 -2.10 -3.43
CA TRP A 70 27.13 -2.13 -2.42
C TRP A 70 26.66 -3.55 -2.06
N GLY A 71 27.27 -4.58 -2.64
CA GLY A 71 26.91 -5.97 -2.37
C GLY A 71 25.46 -6.30 -2.80
N PRO A 72 24.75 -7.16 -2.05
CA PRO A 72 23.34 -7.52 -2.32
C PRO A 72 22.32 -6.50 -1.81
N TRP A 73 22.74 -5.58 -0.94
CA TRP A 73 21.84 -4.72 -0.16
C TRP A 73 20.87 -3.87 -0.98
N PRO A 74 21.25 -3.20 -2.09
CA PRO A 74 20.32 -2.39 -2.86
C PRO A 74 19.14 -3.20 -3.41
N LYS A 75 19.41 -4.42 -3.91
CA LYS A 75 18.38 -5.31 -4.47
C LYS A 75 17.48 -5.87 -3.38
N VAL A 76 18.05 -6.17 -2.21
CA VAL A 76 17.32 -6.68 -1.05
C VAL A 76 16.41 -5.62 -0.44
N MET A 77 16.90 -4.40 -0.22
CA MET A 77 16.08 -3.31 0.31
C MET A 77 14.92 -2.98 -0.61
N PHE A 78 15.18 -2.99 -1.92
CA PHE A 78 14.16 -2.75 -2.90
C PHE A 78 13.08 -3.85 -2.90
N GLY A 79 13.47 -5.12 -2.84
CA GLY A 79 12.55 -6.24 -2.66
C GLY A 79 11.75 -6.14 -1.35
N GLY A 80 12.40 -5.76 -0.25
CA GLY A 80 11.75 -5.52 1.03
C GLY A 80 10.74 -4.37 1.01
N LEU A 81 11.04 -3.26 0.33
CA LEU A 81 10.13 -2.14 0.15
C LEU A 81 8.90 -2.55 -0.67
N ILE A 82 9.10 -3.29 -1.75
CA ILE A 82 7.98 -3.85 -2.53
C ILE A 82 7.11 -4.76 -1.64
N GLY A 83 7.72 -5.69 -0.89
CA GLY A 83 6.98 -6.57 0.00
C GLY A 83 6.19 -5.82 1.07
N TYR A 84 6.75 -4.71 1.59
CA TYR A 84 6.05 -3.82 2.52
C TYR A 84 4.84 -3.14 1.88
N LEU A 85 5.01 -2.56 0.69
CA LEU A 85 3.92 -1.91 -0.03
C LEU A 85 2.81 -2.92 -0.34
N ILE A 86 3.15 -4.07 -0.92
CA ILE A 86 2.18 -5.16 -1.20
C ILE A 86 1.41 -5.53 0.07
N GLY A 87 2.10 -5.72 1.20
CA GLY A 87 1.43 -6.03 2.46
C GLY A 87 0.47 -4.94 2.94
N LYS A 88 0.87 -3.67 2.84
CA LYS A 88 0.05 -2.51 3.20
C LYS A 88 -1.20 -2.37 2.32
N TYR A 89 -1.05 -2.52 1.01
CA TYR A 89 -2.14 -2.33 0.05
C TYR A 89 -3.06 -3.56 -0.03
N SER A 90 -2.54 -4.77 0.14
CA SER A 90 -3.34 -6.00 0.20
C SER A 90 -4.41 -5.93 1.30
N TYR A 91 -4.14 -5.20 2.40
CA TYR A 91 -5.08 -5.04 3.51
C TYR A 91 -6.08 -3.88 3.33
N GLN A 92 -5.89 -3.01 2.34
CA GLN A 92 -6.78 -1.86 2.14
C GLN A 92 -8.21 -2.28 1.81
N THR A 93 -8.42 -3.42 1.16
CA THR A 93 -9.77 -3.92 0.85
C THR A 93 -10.52 -4.36 2.10
N ILE A 94 -9.83 -5.03 3.03
CA ILE A 94 -10.36 -5.46 4.33
C ILE A 94 -10.59 -4.25 5.23
N CYS A 95 -9.64 -3.31 5.27
CA CYS A 95 -9.80 -2.08 6.03
C CYS A 95 -10.94 -1.21 5.49
N ALA A 96 -11.05 -1.11 4.16
CA ALA A 96 -12.14 -0.39 3.53
C ALA A 96 -13.49 -1.03 3.89
N GLU A 97 -13.57 -2.35 3.96
CA GLU A 97 -14.79 -3.05 4.37
C GLU A 97 -15.17 -2.75 5.83
N LYS A 98 -14.20 -2.66 6.74
CA LYS A 98 -14.43 -2.21 8.12
C LYS A 98 -14.93 -0.77 8.18
N LEU A 99 -14.39 0.13 7.34
CA LEU A 99 -14.86 1.52 7.24
C LEU A 99 -16.26 1.62 6.60
N MET A 100 -16.59 0.76 5.63
CA MET A 100 -17.91 0.72 5.00
C MET A 100 -19.02 0.25 5.95
N GLN A 101 -18.68 -0.54 6.98
CA GLN A 101 -19.60 -1.01 8.00
C GLN A 101 -20.01 0.09 9.01
N LEU A 102 -19.32 1.22 9.05
CA LEU A 102 -19.70 2.35 9.89
C LEU A 102 -20.92 3.08 9.28
N PRO A 103 -22.07 3.15 9.97
CA PRO A 103 -23.29 3.75 9.41
C PRO A 103 -23.26 5.29 9.30
N ASN A 104 -22.28 5.97 9.91
CA ASN A 104 -22.21 7.45 10.00
C ASN A 104 -21.00 8.07 9.28
N SER A 105 -20.36 7.36 8.35
CA SER A 105 -19.11 7.80 7.71
C SER A 105 -19.29 8.11 6.21
N GLU A 106 -19.00 9.35 5.81
CA GLU A 106 -18.90 9.77 4.40
C GLU A 106 -17.78 9.01 3.67
N LEU A 107 -16.69 8.67 4.37
CA LEU A 107 -15.57 7.91 3.84
C LEU A 107 -16.00 6.50 3.39
N GLY A 108 -16.84 5.83 4.17
CA GLY A 108 -17.41 4.51 3.82
C GLY A 108 -18.30 4.55 2.57
N ARG A 109 -18.94 5.70 2.27
CA ARG A 109 -19.73 5.90 1.04
C ARG A 109 -18.82 6.04 -0.18
N VAL A 110 -17.79 6.87 -0.09
CA VAL A 110 -16.82 7.08 -1.18
C VAL A 110 -15.99 5.82 -1.46
N LEU A 111 -15.61 5.07 -0.42
CA LEU A 111 -14.87 3.82 -0.59
C LEU A 111 -15.69 2.74 -1.31
N ARG A 112 -17.02 2.70 -1.12
CA ARG A 112 -17.92 1.83 -1.89
C ARG A 112 -17.89 2.16 -3.38
N GLU A 113 -17.84 3.44 -3.72
CA GLU A 113 -17.81 3.93 -5.10
C GLU A 113 -16.45 3.67 -5.80
N ARG A 114 -15.35 3.60 -5.02
CA ARG A 114 -13.98 3.47 -5.56
C ARG A 114 -13.32 2.11 -5.36
N ARG A 115 -14.04 1.10 -4.85
CA ARG A 115 -13.51 -0.24 -4.56
C ARG A 115 -12.89 -0.84 -5.84
N GLY A 116 -11.57 -0.95 -5.89
CA GLY A 116 -10.83 -1.66 -6.96
C GLY A 116 -9.66 -0.92 -7.62
N LYS A 117 -9.56 0.42 -7.52
CA LYS A 117 -8.52 1.17 -8.27
C LYS A 117 -7.12 1.12 -7.63
N ALA A 118 -7.03 1.15 -6.30
CA ALA A 118 -5.74 1.25 -5.59
C ALA A 118 -4.87 -0.02 -5.72
N SER A 119 -5.49 -1.20 -5.81
CA SER A 119 -4.76 -2.47 -5.97
C SER A 119 -4.16 -2.64 -7.37
N GLY A 120 -4.76 -2.01 -8.39
CA GLY A 120 -4.31 -2.11 -9.78
C GLY A 120 -3.02 -1.34 -10.04
N GLU A 121 -2.89 -0.13 -9.47
CA GLU A 121 -1.69 0.71 -9.59
C GLU A 121 -0.47 0.02 -8.96
N LEU A 122 -0.63 -0.57 -7.78
CA LEU A 122 0.47 -1.30 -7.14
C LEU A 122 0.85 -2.57 -7.90
N PHE A 123 -0.13 -3.34 -8.38
CA PHE A 123 0.17 -4.54 -9.16
C PHE A 123 0.92 -4.19 -10.45
N LYS A 124 0.60 -3.04 -11.04
CA LYS A 124 1.29 -2.50 -12.21
C LYS A 124 2.73 -2.08 -11.88
N GLU A 125 2.95 -1.40 -10.77
CA GLU A 125 4.30 -1.07 -10.27
C GLU A 125 5.12 -2.33 -9.98
N VAL A 126 4.55 -3.32 -9.28
CA VAL A 126 5.22 -4.60 -8.99
C VAL A 126 5.56 -5.34 -10.28
N SER A 127 4.63 -5.39 -11.24
CA SER A 127 4.85 -6.06 -12.52
C SER A 127 5.92 -5.34 -13.35
N LEU A 128 5.96 -4.02 -13.33
CA LEU A 128 6.95 -3.22 -14.04
C LEU A 128 8.33 -3.44 -13.44
N VAL A 129 8.45 -3.48 -12.11
CA VAL A 129 9.74 -3.73 -11.48
C VAL A 129 10.18 -5.18 -11.62
N GLN A 130 9.27 -6.15 -11.53
CA GLN A 130 9.58 -7.53 -11.86
C GLN A 130 10.15 -7.64 -13.28
N LEU A 131 9.58 -6.90 -14.24
CA LEU A 131 10.08 -6.81 -15.61
C LEU A 131 11.48 -6.18 -15.68
N LEU A 132 11.72 -5.11 -14.91
CA LEU A 132 13.04 -4.46 -14.84
C LEU A 132 14.09 -5.39 -14.24
N PHE A 133 13.77 -6.12 -13.17
CA PHE A 133 14.63 -7.16 -12.61
C PHE A 133 14.93 -8.24 -13.64
N HIS A 134 13.92 -8.68 -14.40
CA HIS A 134 14.08 -9.67 -15.47
C HIS A 134 14.94 -9.13 -16.63
N LEU A 135 14.78 -7.87 -17.00
CA LEU A 135 15.55 -7.23 -18.06
C LEU A 135 17.01 -7.06 -17.66
N GLU A 136 17.30 -6.65 -16.42
CA GLU A 136 18.67 -6.65 -15.88
C GLU A 136 19.26 -8.07 -15.87
N LEU A 137 18.48 -9.08 -15.51
CA LEU A 137 18.89 -10.49 -15.53
C LEU A 137 19.33 -10.94 -16.93
N ILE A 138 18.54 -10.60 -17.95
CA ILE A 138 18.83 -10.93 -19.35
C ILE A 138 20.07 -10.17 -19.82
N LEU A 139 20.20 -8.88 -19.48
CA LEU A 139 21.36 -8.05 -19.83
C LEU A 139 22.66 -8.51 -19.17
N GLN A 140 22.56 -9.26 -18.06
CA GLN A 140 23.72 -9.87 -17.41
C GLN A 140 24.16 -11.19 -18.04
N HIS A 141 23.27 -11.86 -18.78
CA HIS A 141 23.52 -13.16 -19.41
C HIS A 141 23.83 -13.08 -20.91
N LEU A 142 23.57 -11.92 -21.53
CA LEU A 142 24.05 -11.55 -22.86
C LEU A 142 25.48 -11.01 -22.79
#